data_AF-A0A3L7WMK1-F1
#
_entry.id   AF-A0A3L7WMK1-F1
#
_cell.length_a   1.000
_cell.length_b   1.000
_cell.length_c   1.000
_cell.angle_alpha   90.00
_cell.angle_beta   90.00
_cell.angle_gamma   90.00
#
_symmetry.space_group_name_H-M   'P 1'
#
loop_
_entity.id
_entity.type
_entity.pdbx_description
1 polymer ?
#
loop_
_entity_poly.entity_id
_entity_poly.type
_entity_poly.pdbx_seq_one_letter_code
_entity_poly.pdbx_strand_id
1 'polypeptide(L)'
;FFPALRYDFVQNPYLYYGLYIPVLMVIPAYILMWKHRTLWTFAAAWYVVAIIFLMAGYKISMVDKQLYYIVPLLMLSWAMIADRLWNRGPMGRIIVSTTILFTLWSALQLWIIRIDRAPLVLP
;
A
#
# COMPACT_ATOMS: atom_id res chain seq x y z
N PHE A 1 -25.92 -15.01 4.78
CA PHE A 1 -24.53 -14.67 5.16
C PHE A 1 -23.68 -14.73 3.90
N PHE A 2 -23.33 -13.57 3.32
CA PHE A 2 -22.54 -13.51 2.09
C PHE A 2 -21.05 -13.78 2.40
N PRO A 3 -20.42 -14.80 1.80
CA PRO A 3 -18.99 -15.07 1.96
C PRO A 3 -18.10 -13.87 1.56
N ALA A 4 -18.61 -12.95 0.74
CA ALA A 4 -17.94 -11.70 0.37
C ALA A 4 -17.70 -10.73 1.56
N LEU A 5 -18.38 -10.94 2.70
CA LEU A 5 -18.19 -10.16 3.93
C LEU A 5 -17.24 -10.84 4.93
N ARG A 6 -16.75 -12.06 4.64
CA ARG A 6 -15.72 -12.71 5.46
C ARG A 6 -14.34 -12.15 5.06
N TYR A 7 -13.94 -11.11 5.79
CA TYR A 7 -12.57 -10.57 5.78
C TYR A 7 -11.63 -11.46 6.59
N ASP A 8 -11.45 -12.70 6.14
CA ASP A 8 -10.41 -13.56 6.69
C ASP A 8 -9.07 -13.10 6.09
N PHE A 9 -8.30 -12.29 6.83
CA PHE A 9 -6.96 -11.82 6.44
C PHE A 9 -6.01 -12.96 6.03
N VAL A 10 -6.27 -14.18 6.54
CA VAL A 10 -5.52 -15.40 6.23
C VAL A 10 -5.95 -16.03 4.90
N GLN A 11 -7.20 -15.85 4.47
CA GLN A 11 -7.75 -16.50 3.26
C GLN A 11 -8.06 -15.55 2.10
N ASN A 12 -7.90 -14.23 2.28
CA ASN A 12 -8.17 -13.25 1.23
C ASN A 12 -6.86 -12.79 0.55
N PRO A 13 -6.47 -13.38 -0.60
CA PRO A 13 -5.22 -13.05 -1.27
C PRO A 13 -5.18 -11.61 -1.81
N TYR A 14 -6.31 -10.90 -1.87
CA TYR A 14 -6.38 -9.56 -2.48
C TYR A 14 -5.56 -8.48 -1.76
N LEU A 15 -5.28 -8.64 -0.47
CA LEU A 15 -4.43 -7.69 0.26
C LEU A 15 -2.94 -7.83 -0.09
N TYR A 16 -2.54 -8.93 -0.74
CA TYR A 16 -1.13 -9.33 -0.92
C TYR A 16 -0.50 -8.90 -2.26
N TYR A 17 -1.25 -8.30 -3.19
CA TYR A 17 -0.77 -8.03 -4.55
C TYR A 17 -0.10 -6.65 -4.71
N GLY A 18 1.21 -6.58 -4.40
CA GLY A 18 2.08 -5.45 -4.81
C GLY A 18 2.34 -4.37 -3.76
N LEU A 19 1.58 -4.34 -2.66
CA LEU A 19 1.79 -3.38 -1.56
C LEU A 19 2.77 -3.87 -0.48
N TYR A 20 3.16 -5.15 -0.49
CA TYR A 20 4.01 -5.75 0.54
C TYR A 20 5.40 -5.10 0.61
N ILE A 21 6.01 -4.84 -0.55
CA ILE A 21 7.32 -4.18 -0.64
C ILE A 21 7.23 -2.74 -0.08
N PRO A 22 6.29 -1.88 -0.52
CA PRO A 22 6.07 -0.57 0.10
C PRO A 22 5.85 -0.63 1.62
N VAL A 23 5.08 -1.61 2.12
CA VAL A 23 4.79 -1.78 3.56
C VAL A 23 6.05 -2.10 4.36
N LEU A 24 6.89 -3.03 3.90
CA LEU A 24 8.17 -3.33 4.56
C LEU A 24 9.12 -2.13 4.55
N MET A 25 9.04 -1.31 3.50
CA MET A 25 9.91 -0.16 3.30
C MET A 25 9.53 1.06 4.14
N VAL A 26 8.39 1.04 4.83
CA VAL A 26 7.96 2.08 5.77
C VAL A 26 8.97 2.30 6.88
N ILE A 27 9.41 1.22 7.54
CA ILE A 27 10.30 1.30 8.70
C ILE A 27 11.64 1.95 8.33
N PRO A 28 12.37 1.48 7.29
CA PRO A 28 13.60 2.12 6.88
C PRO A 28 13.35 3.55 6.37
N ALA A 29 12.27 3.81 5.63
CA ALA A 29 11.95 5.17 5.18
C ALA A 29 11.71 6.12 6.35
N TYR A 30 10.96 5.71 7.37
CA TYR A 30 10.67 6.52 8.54
C TYR A 30 11.93 6.89 9.32
N ILE A 31 12.88 5.96 9.46
CA ILE A 31 14.20 6.24 10.05
C ILE A 31 14.97 7.26 9.21
N LEU A 32 14.90 7.14 7.87
CA LEU A 32 15.57 8.06 6.96
C LEU A 32 14.95 9.46 6.96
N MET A 33 13.63 9.55 7.15
CA MET A 33 12.88 10.80 7.25
C MET A 33 13.26 11.60 8.50
N TRP A 34 13.87 11.00 9.52
CA TRP A 34 14.31 11.70 10.74
C TRP A 34 15.22 12.91 10.45
N LYS A 35 15.99 12.86 9.35
CA LYS A 35 16.83 13.98 8.89
C LYS A 35 16.01 15.18 8.40
N HIS A 36 14.75 14.97 8.01
CA HIS A 36 13.79 15.98 7.58
C HIS A 36 12.65 16.06 8.60
N ARG A 37 12.90 16.73 9.72
CA ARG A 37 12.03 16.75 10.91
C ARG A 37 10.57 17.09 10.62
N THR A 38 10.30 18.03 9.71
CA THR A 38 8.93 18.40 9.30
C THR A 38 8.22 17.27 8.58
N LEU A 39 8.87 16.64 7.60
CA LEU A 39 8.30 15.52 6.87
C LEU A 39 8.10 14.31 7.79
N TRP A 40 9.03 14.09 8.72
CA TRP A 40 8.91 13.06 9.75
C TRP A 40 7.73 13.28 10.68
N THR A 41 7.50 14.50 11.18
CA THR A 41 6.35 14.78 12.07
C THR A 41 5.02 14.67 11.33
N PHE A 42 4.93 15.13 10.09
CA PHE A 42 3.74 14.94 9.26
C PHE A 42 3.44 13.46 9.00
N ALA A 43 4.47 12.68 8.65
CA ALA A 43 4.35 11.24 8.45
C ALA A 43 3.94 10.53 9.76
N ALA A 44 4.52 10.91 10.90
CA ALA A 44 4.17 10.34 12.20
C ALA A 44 2.71 10.62 12.57
N ALA A 45 2.26 11.88 12.45
CA ALA A 45 0.89 12.28 12.73
C ALA A 45 -0.11 11.52 11.83
N TRP A 46 0.20 11.42 10.54
CA TRP A 46 -0.65 10.70 9.59
C TRP A 46 -0.67 9.18 9.86
N TYR A 47 0.47 8.57 10.21
CA TYR A 47 0.53 7.15 10.59
C TYR A 47 -0.34 6.85 11.81
N VAL A 48 -0.27 7.70 12.83
CA VAL A 48 -1.08 7.55 14.05
C VAL A 48 -2.56 7.62 13.70
N VAL A 49 -2.99 8.61 12.91
CA VAL A 49 -4.37 8.72 12.45
C VAL A 49 -4.78 7.47 11.67
N ALA A 50 -3.97 7.03 10.71
CA ALA A 50 -4.29 5.90 9.88
C ALA A 50 -4.36 4.56 10.66
N ILE A 51 -3.53 4.38 11.69
CA ILE A 51 -3.59 3.24 12.62
C ILE A 51 -4.86 3.30 13.47
N ILE A 52 -5.22 4.47 14.01
CA ILE A 52 -6.45 4.65 14.78
C ILE A 52 -7.67 4.31 13.91
N PHE A 53 -7.69 4.80 12.66
CA PHE A 53 -8.74 4.45 11.72
C PHE A 53 -8.76 2.96 11.46
N LEU A 54 -7.63 2.33 11.11
CA LEU A 54 -7.52 0.88 10.89
C LEU A 54 -8.07 0.06 12.07
N MET A 55 -7.72 0.44 13.31
CA MET A 55 -8.24 -0.22 14.52
C MET A 55 -9.74 0.00 14.69
N ALA A 56 -10.24 1.19 14.37
CA ALA A 56 -11.65 1.53 14.45
C ALA A 56 -12.48 0.81 13.37
N GLY A 57 -12.01 0.75 12.13
CA GLY A 57 -12.73 0.05 11.05
C GLY A 57 -12.47 -1.44 10.99
N TYR A 58 -11.49 -1.99 11.71
CA TYR A 58 -11.49 -3.42 12.02
C TYR A 58 -12.76 -3.84 12.76
N LYS A 59 -13.34 -2.94 13.58
CA LYS A 59 -14.61 -3.18 14.28
C LYS A 59 -15.87 -2.87 13.45
N ILE A 60 -15.74 -2.04 12.42
CA ILE A 60 -16.85 -1.58 11.59
C ILE A 60 -16.52 -1.98 10.16
N SER A 61 -17.17 -3.03 9.61
CA SER A 61 -16.95 -3.66 8.28
C SER A 61 -16.71 -2.69 7.09
N MET A 62 -15.61 -1.95 7.12
CA MET A 62 -15.18 -0.87 6.23
C MET A 62 -13.64 -0.87 6.11
N VAL A 63 -12.97 -1.94 6.55
CA VAL A 63 -11.51 -2.10 6.58
C VAL A 63 -10.87 -1.74 5.24
N ASP A 64 -11.49 -2.10 4.11
CA ASP A 64 -10.95 -1.78 2.78
C ASP A 64 -10.80 -0.30 2.52
N LYS A 65 -11.77 0.49 3.00
CA LYS A 65 -11.76 1.94 2.81
C LYS A 65 -10.63 2.59 3.59
N GLN A 66 -10.17 1.94 4.66
CA GLN A 66 -9.18 2.51 5.56
C GLN A 66 -7.74 2.24 5.13
N LEU A 67 -7.50 1.15 4.41
CA LEU A 67 -6.21 0.89 3.76
C LEU A 67 -5.81 2.03 2.82
N TYR A 68 -6.77 2.66 2.14
CA TYR A 68 -6.51 3.82 1.28
C TYR A 68 -5.92 5.03 2.03
N TYR A 69 -6.17 5.18 3.33
CA TYR A 69 -5.57 6.27 4.11
C TYR A 69 -4.08 6.07 4.36
N ILE A 70 -3.56 4.84 4.29
CA ILE A 70 -2.14 4.52 4.49
C ILE A 70 -1.36 4.63 3.16
N VAL A 71 -2.03 4.50 2.01
CA VAL A 71 -1.41 4.47 0.68
C VAL A 71 -0.50 5.67 0.39
N PRO A 72 -0.91 6.95 0.63
CA PRO A 72 -0.05 8.08 0.35
C PRO A 72 1.30 8.02 1.10
N LEU A 73 1.26 7.49 2.31
CA LEU A 73 2.42 7.39 3.18
C LEU A 73 3.35 6.24 2.77
N LEU A 74 2.77 5.13 2.32
CA LEU A 74 3.52 4.04 1.67
C LEU A 74 4.24 4.53 0.42
N MET A 75 3.57 5.35 -0.40
CA MET A 75 4.16 5.91 -1.62
C MET A 75 5.30 6.89 -1.30
N LEU A 76 5.13 7.79 -0.32
CA LEU A 76 6.18 8.71 0.11
C LEU A 76 7.39 7.96 0.69
N SER A 77 7.13 6.91 1.48
CA SER A 77 8.16 6.06 2.06
C SER A 77 8.96 5.33 0.98
N TRP A 78 8.27 4.72 0.02
CA TRP A 78 8.91 4.05 -1.11
C TRP A 78 9.70 5.02 -1.99
N ALA A 79 9.14 6.20 -2.30
CA ALA A 79 9.80 7.20 -3.13
C ALA A 79 11.18 7.62 -2.58
N MET A 80 11.29 7.82 -1.26
CA MET A 80 12.55 8.19 -0.63
C MET A 80 13.61 7.09 -0.72
N ILE A 81 13.21 5.82 -0.70
CA ILE A 81 14.10 4.67 -0.86
C ILE A 81 14.45 4.46 -2.33
N ALA A 82 13.46 4.58 -3.21
CA ALA A 82 13.61 4.43 -4.65
C ALA A 82 14.58 5.46 -5.21
N ASP A 83 14.49 6.72 -4.81
CA ASP A 83 15.44 7.78 -5.22
C ASP A 83 16.90 7.42 -4.85
N ARG A 84 17.11 6.91 -3.64
CA ARG A 84 18.44 6.47 -3.19
C ARG A 84 18.95 5.26 -3.96
N LEU A 85 18.09 4.27 -4.24
CA LEU A 85 18.47 3.13 -5.07
C LEU A 85 18.79 3.58 -6.50
N TRP A 86 17.97 4.46 -7.07
CA TRP A 86 18.15 4.98 -8.42
C TRP A 86 19.52 5.64 -8.61
N ASN A 87 19.98 6.38 -7.59
CA ASN A 87 21.26 7.07 -7.57
C ASN A 87 22.47 6.14 -7.27
N ARG A 88 22.26 4.88 -6.88
CA ARG A 88 23.34 3.90 -6.62
C ARG A 88 23.89 3.20 -7.87
N GLY A 89 23.38 3.54 -9.06
CA GLY A 89 23.86 3.01 -10.33
C GLY A 89 22.88 2.02 -11.00
N PRO A 90 23.32 1.31 -12.04
CA PRO A 90 22.43 0.56 -12.95
C PRO A 90 21.62 -0.54 -12.24
N MET A 91 22.21 -1.24 -11.28
CA MET A 91 21.49 -2.26 -10.49
C MET A 91 20.35 -1.66 -9.67
N GLY A 92 20.55 -0.49 -9.07
CA GLY A 92 19.50 0.18 -8.32
C GLY A 92 18.35 0.66 -9.21
N ARG A 93 18.66 1.15 -10.42
CA ARG A 93 17.65 1.51 -11.44
C ARG A 93 16.84 0.30 -11.89
N ILE A 94 17.48 -0.87 -12.08
CA ILE A 94 16.79 -2.12 -12.42
C ILE A 94 15.81 -2.49 -11.31
N ILE A 95 16.26 -2.51 -10.04
CA ILE A 95 15.40 -2.85 -8.89
C ILE A 95 14.19 -1.93 -8.77
N VAL A 96 14.39 -0.61 -8.91
CA VAL A 96 13.29 0.35 -8.84
C VAL A 96 12.31 0.13 -10.00
N SER A 97 12.83 -0.05 -11.22
CA SER A 97 12.01 -0.25 -12.41
C SER A 97 11.21 -1.55 -12.35
N THR A 98 11.83 -2.66 -11.93
CA THR A 98 11.13 -3.94 -11.78
C THR A 98 10.07 -3.88 -10.69
N THR A 99 10.33 -3.19 -9.58
CA THR A 99 9.33 -3.00 -8.52
C THR A 99 8.13 -2.19 -9.01
N ILE A 100 8.35 -1.11 -9.76
CA ILE A 100 7.27 -0.31 -10.36
C ILE A 100 6.47 -1.15 -11.35
N LEU A 101 7.14 -1.85 -12.27
CA LEU A 101 6.49 -2.70 -13.27
C LEU A 101 5.67 -3.82 -12.62
N PHE A 102 6.22 -4.46 -11.58
CA PHE A 102 5.53 -5.48 -10.81
C PHE A 102 4.28 -4.94 -10.10
N THR A 103 4.38 -3.75 -9.50
CA THR A 103 3.26 -3.10 -8.80
C THR A 103 2.17 -2.70 -9.80
N LEU A 104 2.55 -2.14 -10.95
CA LEU A 104 1.64 -1.79 -12.05
C LEU A 104 0.92 -3.03 -12.58
N TRP A 105 1.68 -4.10 -12.86
CA TRP A 105 1.13 -5.37 -13.33
C TRP A 105 0.12 -5.95 -12.33
N SER A 106 0.48 -5.97 -11.04
CA SER A 106 -0.39 -6.45 -9.97
C SER A 106 -1.68 -5.64 -9.85
N ALA A 107 -1.59 -4.30 -9.93
CA ALA A 107 -2.75 -3.41 -9.92
C ALA A 107 -3.66 -3.63 -11.13
N LEU A 108 -3.07 -3.83 -12.31
CA LEU A 108 -3.82 -4.09 -13.55
C LEU A 108 -4.54 -5.45 -13.49
N GLN A 109 -3.90 -6.48 -12.96
CA GLN A 109 -4.52 -7.78 -12.71
C GLN A 109 -5.71 -7.67 -11.74
N LEU A 110 -5.56 -6.92 -10.65
CA LEU A 110 -6.66 -6.65 -9.71
C LEU A 110 -7.82 -5.91 -10.38
N TRP A 111 -7.53 -4.96 -11.26
CA TRP A 111 -8.55 -4.23 -12.01
C TRP A 111 -9.32 -5.15 -12.97
N ILE A 112 -8.62 -6.02 -13.71
CA ILE A 112 -9.24 -7.03 -14.58
C ILE A 112 -10.14 -7.96 -13.77
N ILE A 113 -9.66 -8.52 -12.65
CA ILE A 113 -10.46 -9.40 -11.79
C ILE A 113 -11.71 -8.68 -11.26
N ARG A 114 -11.59 -7.39 -10.92
CA ARG A 114 -12.74 -6.60 -10.48
C ARG A 114 -13.76 -6.38 -11.59
N ILE A 115 -13.34 -6.16 -12.83
CA ILE A 115 -14.26 -6.04 -13.98
C ILE A 115 -14.96 -7.37 -14.24
N ASP A 116 -14.20 -8.47 -14.28
CA ASP A 116 -14.72 -9.82 -14.57
C ASP A 116 -15.77 -10.27 -13.54
N ARG A 117 -15.57 -9.91 -12.27
CA ARG A 117 -16.45 -10.29 -11.16
C ARG A 117 -17.46 -9.21 -10.78
N ALA A 118 -17.45 -8.07 -11.45
CA ALA A 118 -18.47 -7.05 -11.21
C ALA A 118 -19.82 -7.65 -11.63
N PRO A 119 -20.86 -7.65 -10.76
CA PRO A 119 -22.17 -8.10 -11.17
C PRO A 119 -22.62 -7.23 -12.34
N LEU A 120 -22.88 -7.85 -13.48
CA LEU A 120 -23.59 -7.21 -14.59
C LEU A 120 -24.99 -6.87 -14.08
N VAL A 121 -25.15 -5.68 -13.53
CA VAL A 121 -26.46 -5.07 -13.36
C VAL A 121 -26.87 -4.59 -14.74
N LEU A 122 -27.35 -5.53 -15.56
CA LEU A 122 -28.09 -5.17 -16.77
C LEU A 122 -29.39 -4.49 -16.32
N PRO A 123 -29.73 -3.32 -16.90
CA PRO A 123 -30.95 -2.59 -16.55
C PRO A 123 -32.21 -3.40 -16.84
#